data_AF-A0A450XYK1-F1
#
_entry.id   AF-A0A450XYK1-F1
#
_cell.length_a   1.000
_cell.length_b   1.000
_cell.length_c   1.000
_cell.angle_alpha   90.00
_cell.angle_beta   90.00
_cell.angle_gamma   90.00
#
_symmetry.space_group_name_H-M   'P 1'
#
loop_
_entity.id
_entity.type
_entity.pdbx_description
1 polymer ?
#
loop_
_entity_poly.entity_id
_entity_poly.type
_entity_poly.pdbx_seq_one_letter_code
_entity_poly.pdbx_strand_id
1 'polypeptide(L)'
;MVREGKYLLRVVSIKTITIRKTPKENFMIHTIRTILSVLLLGVIAASQVAAADNDINQQLNTAIKENNTKAVKDLLYHNQIDTGIVGKSGKDSLMIAVEAGNREIISLILEKGKADINAKTVIGETPLIIAAKKGHADIAAFLIKRGANIHDQTNAGWDALMIAGRYGKARVVEKLLSGGAKAKETDKEGNTALMHAALKGHGGAIKSLVKGGAEVDARNKLDNTALILAVDQGHYRAVDTLLKAGANIEIRDRFGATPLIISAARRHSSITSLLLEKGAKVNAYDENGHTALAEASAAGDEDMADLLLMHGADPDYWQHGVRCSLTPDHPSMSDKRNPCAIRKNEK
;
A
#
# COMPACT_ATOMS: atom_id res chain seq x y z
N MET A 1 -24.79 -30.90 -2.93
CA MET A 1 -24.78 -30.73 -4.39
C MET A 1 -23.34 -30.86 -4.88
N VAL A 2 -23.12 -31.75 -5.86
CA VAL A 2 -21.87 -31.99 -6.63
C VAL A 2 -20.72 -32.66 -5.84
N ARG A 3 -20.75 -33.99 -5.64
CA ARG A 3 -20.39 -35.14 -6.50
C ARG A 3 -18.94 -35.62 -6.28
N GLU A 4 -18.80 -36.55 -5.33
CA GLU A 4 -17.74 -37.57 -5.34
C GLU A 4 -17.86 -38.43 -6.61
N GLY A 5 -16.91 -38.30 -7.53
CA GLY A 5 -16.78 -39.15 -8.70
C GLY A 5 -15.86 -40.33 -8.42
N LYS A 6 -16.40 -41.39 -7.82
CA LYS A 6 -15.78 -42.73 -7.83
C LYS A 6 -15.59 -43.16 -9.28
N TYR A 7 -14.36 -43.15 -9.79
CA TYR A 7 -14.04 -43.80 -11.05
C TYR A 7 -14.08 -45.32 -10.83
N LEU A 8 -15.28 -45.89 -11.05
CA LEU A 8 -15.49 -47.32 -11.24
C LEU A 8 -14.62 -47.79 -12.41
N LEU A 9 -13.61 -48.60 -12.11
CA LEU A 9 -12.94 -49.48 -13.07
C LEU A 9 -14.00 -50.43 -13.65
N ARG A 10 -14.61 -50.04 -14.77
CA ARG A 10 -15.41 -50.94 -15.59
C ARG A 10 -14.44 -51.92 -16.24
N VAL A 11 -14.31 -53.11 -15.64
CA VAL A 11 -13.67 -54.27 -16.29
C VAL A 11 -14.51 -54.60 -17.52
N VAL A 12 -14.08 -54.09 -18.68
CA VAL A 12 -14.63 -54.52 -19.97
C VAL A 12 -14.13 -55.93 -20.18
N SER A 13 -15.04 -56.90 -20.14
CA SER A 13 -14.78 -58.28 -20.53
C SER A 13 -14.47 -58.31 -22.03
N ILE A 14 -13.19 -58.30 -22.38
CA ILE A 14 -12.72 -58.45 -23.76
C ILE A 14 -12.81 -59.94 -24.08
N LYS A 15 -13.79 -60.33 -24.91
CA LYS A 15 -13.79 -61.64 -25.57
C LYS A 15 -12.45 -61.83 -26.29
N THR A 16 -11.72 -62.88 -25.94
CA THR A 16 -10.44 -63.27 -26.54
C THR A 16 -10.61 -63.61 -28.02
N ILE A 17 -10.29 -62.67 -28.91
CA ILE A 17 -10.04 -62.95 -30.33
C ILE A 17 -8.56 -63.34 -30.43
N THR A 18 -8.29 -64.63 -30.63
CA THR A 18 -6.93 -65.18 -30.78
C THR A 18 -6.40 -64.89 -32.20
N ILE A 19 -5.87 -63.69 -32.42
CA ILE A 19 -5.14 -63.36 -33.64
C ILE A 19 -3.73 -63.96 -33.51
N ARG A 20 -3.33 -64.88 -34.41
CA ARG A 20 -1.95 -65.39 -34.49
C ARG A 20 -1.02 -64.26 -34.96
N LYS A 21 -0.42 -63.55 -34.00
CA LYS A 21 0.59 -62.52 -34.25
C LYS A 21 1.93 -63.17 -34.60
N THR A 22 2.64 -62.60 -35.55
CA THR A 22 3.99 -63.05 -35.92
C THR A 22 4.97 -62.82 -34.76
N PRO A 23 6.10 -63.55 -34.67
CA PRO A 23 7.09 -63.35 -33.61
C PRO A 23 7.59 -61.90 -33.50
N LYS A 24 7.72 -61.20 -34.64
CA LYS A 24 8.10 -59.77 -34.69
C LYS A 24 7.03 -58.85 -34.10
N GLU A 25 5.74 -59.10 -34.37
CA GLU A 25 4.64 -58.31 -33.81
C GLU A 25 4.50 -58.52 -32.30
N ASN A 26 4.67 -59.76 -31.83
CA ASN A 26 4.68 -60.06 -30.39
C ASN A 26 5.86 -59.40 -29.67
N PHE A 27 7.05 -59.36 -30.29
CA PHE A 27 8.20 -58.63 -29.77
C PHE A 27 7.94 -57.12 -29.70
N MET A 28 7.43 -56.52 -30.79
CA MET A 28 7.05 -55.10 -30.81
C MET A 28 6.01 -54.73 -29.74
N ILE A 29 4.97 -55.55 -29.57
CA ILE A 29 3.95 -55.32 -28.54
C ILE A 29 4.52 -55.47 -27.13
N HIS A 30 5.43 -56.42 -26.92
CA HIS A 30 6.13 -56.57 -25.65
C HIS A 30 6.97 -55.33 -25.35
N THR A 31 7.79 -54.88 -26.31
CA THR A 31 8.64 -53.69 -26.15
C THR A 31 7.82 -52.42 -25.89
N ILE A 32 6.72 -52.21 -26.64
CA ILE A 32 5.80 -51.08 -26.43
C ILE A 32 5.16 -51.15 -25.04
N ARG A 33 4.72 -52.33 -24.60
CA ARG A 33 4.19 -52.53 -23.25
C ARG A 33 5.23 -52.19 -22.19
N THR A 34 6.45 -52.67 -22.32
CA THR A 34 7.53 -52.39 -21.36
C THR A 34 7.81 -50.89 -21.27
N ILE A 35 7.88 -50.18 -22.41
CA ILE A 35 8.08 -48.73 -22.44
C ILE A 35 6.92 -47.98 -21.78
N LEU A 36 5.67 -48.35 -22.09
CA LEU A 36 4.48 -47.77 -21.46
C LEU A 36 4.43 -48.04 -19.95
N SER A 37 4.82 -49.23 -19.49
CA SER A 37 4.89 -49.57 -18.07
C SER A 37 5.92 -48.71 -17.33
N VAL A 38 7.11 -48.52 -17.91
CA VAL A 38 8.17 -47.69 -17.32
C VAL A 38 7.75 -46.22 -17.28
N LEU A 39 7.13 -45.70 -18.35
CA LEU A 39 6.60 -44.33 -18.38
C LEU A 39 5.49 -44.13 -17.36
N LEU A 40 4.54 -45.08 -17.25
CA LEU A 40 3.43 -44.99 -16.29
C LEU A 40 3.93 -45.07 -14.84
N LEU A 41 4.88 -45.96 -14.54
CA LEU A 41 5.53 -46.04 -13.24
C LEU A 41 6.29 -44.75 -12.91
N GLY A 42 7.00 -44.16 -13.88
CA GLY A 42 7.66 -42.87 -13.73
C GLY A 42 6.69 -41.74 -13.42
N VAL A 43 5.54 -41.69 -14.10
CA VAL A 43 4.48 -40.68 -13.86
C VAL A 43 3.80 -40.89 -12.50
N ILE A 44 3.57 -42.13 -12.08
CA ILE A 44 3.01 -42.43 -10.75
C ILE A 44 4.01 -42.06 -9.66
N ALA A 45 5.29 -42.41 -9.80
CA ALA A 45 6.34 -42.04 -8.85
C ALA A 45 6.49 -40.51 -8.74
N ALA A 46 6.52 -39.80 -9.87
CA ALA A 46 6.58 -38.33 -9.87
C ALA A 46 5.35 -37.68 -9.22
N SER A 47 4.15 -38.23 -9.45
CA SER A 47 2.92 -37.69 -8.84
C SER A 47 2.82 -38.00 -7.33
N GLN A 48 3.33 -39.14 -6.86
CA GLN A 48 3.43 -39.47 -5.44
C GLN A 48 4.45 -38.58 -4.70
N VAL A 49 5.62 -38.32 -5.31
CA VAL A 49 6.63 -37.40 -4.77
C VAL A 49 6.05 -35.99 -4.66
N ALA A 50 5.38 -35.49 -5.70
CA ALA A 50 4.74 -34.17 -5.66
C ALA A 50 3.63 -34.07 -4.60
N ALA A 51 2.86 -35.14 -4.37
CA ALA A 51 1.83 -35.17 -3.33
C ALA A 51 2.43 -35.21 -1.91
N ALA A 52 3.52 -35.95 -1.69
CA ALA A 52 4.24 -36.00 -0.42
C ALA A 52 4.96 -34.68 -0.10
N ASP A 53 5.57 -34.04 -1.10
CA ASP A 53 6.19 -32.72 -0.96
C ASP A 53 5.17 -31.65 -0.59
N ASN A 54 3.94 -31.73 -1.12
CA ASN A 54 2.85 -30.82 -0.76
C ASN A 54 2.41 -30.98 0.72
N ASP A 55 2.42 -32.20 1.25
CA ASP A 55 2.12 -32.47 2.67
C ASP A 55 3.23 -31.95 3.59
N ILE A 56 4.50 -32.16 3.24
CA ILE A 56 5.66 -31.68 4.02
C ILE A 56 5.70 -30.14 4.08
N ASN A 57 5.46 -29.46 2.96
CA ASN A 57 5.39 -27.99 2.94
C ASN A 57 4.22 -27.45 3.76
N GLN A 58 3.09 -28.15 3.75
CA GLN A 58 1.96 -27.82 4.60
C GLN A 58 2.32 -27.98 6.09
N GLN A 59 3.01 -29.06 6.47
CA GLN A 59 3.51 -29.27 7.83
C GLN A 59 4.51 -28.20 8.26
N LEU A 60 5.48 -27.86 7.39
CA LEU A 60 6.45 -26.79 7.63
C LEU A 60 5.74 -25.44 7.83
N ASN A 61 4.84 -25.08 6.93
CA ASN A 61 4.09 -23.83 7.01
C ASN A 61 3.19 -23.78 8.26
N THR A 62 2.68 -24.92 8.73
CA THR A 62 1.92 -25.02 9.98
C THR A 62 2.83 -24.80 11.19
N ALA A 63 3.98 -25.49 11.23
CA ALA A 63 4.97 -25.32 12.29
C ALA A 63 5.50 -23.87 12.38
N ILE A 64 5.69 -23.20 11.24
CA ILE A 64 6.09 -21.78 11.18
C ILE A 64 4.99 -20.89 11.80
N LYS A 65 3.72 -21.10 11.42
CA LYS A 65 2.59 -20.31 11.95
C LYS A 65 2.39 -20.52 13.45
N GLU A 66 2.64 -21.73 13.94
CA GLU A 66 2.61 -22.09 15.36
C GLU A 66 3.86 -21.64 16.12
N ASN A 67 4.82 -21.02 15.42
CA ASN A 67 6.09 -20.58 15.97
C ASN A 67 6.92 -21.71 16.61
N ASN A 68 6.78 -22.94 16.12
CA ASN A 68 7.45 -24.12 16.63
C ASN A 68 8.83 -24.28 15.99
N THR A 69 9.83 -23.56 16.51
CA THR A 69 11.20 -23.58 15.99
C THR A 69 11.78 -25.00 15.92
N LYS A 70 11.48 -25.86 16.91
CA LYS A 70 11.99 -27.24 16.94
C LYS A 70 11.45 -28.05 15.76
N ALA A 71 10.13 -28.03 15.54
CA ALA A 71 9.52 -28.71 14.41
C ALA A 71 10.03 -28.16 13.07
N VAL A 72 10.18 -26.84 12.95
CA VAL A 72 10.78 -26.22 11.75
C VAL A 72 12.19 -26.74 11.52
N LYS A 73 13.02 -26.79 12.57
CA LYS A 73 14.39 -27.29 12.49
C LYS A 73 14.39 -28.75 12.03
N ASP A 74 13.63 -29.61 12.68
CA ASP A 74 13.58 -31.04 12.38
C ASP A 74 13.13 -31.27 10.91
N LEU A 75 12.12 -30.54 10.44
CA LEU A 75 11.64 -30.60 9.06
C LEU A 75 12.68 -30.14 8.03
N LEU A 76 13.41 -29.06 8.30
CA LEU A 76 14.43 -28.51 7.40
C LEU A 76 15.74 -29.32 7.37
N TYR A 77 16.04 -30.10 8.41
CA TYR A 77 17.25 -30.92 8.46
C TYR A 77 17.13 -32.24 7.70
N HIS A 78 15.94 -32.86 7.71
CA HIS A 78 15.75 -34.21 7.17
C HIS A 78 15.34 -34.27 5.69
N ASN A 79 14.77 -33.18 5.17
CA ASN A 79 14.23 -33.13 3.82
C ASN A 79 14.91 -31.98 3.07
N GLN A 80 15.35 -32.21 1.82
CA GLN A 80 15.77 -31.14 0.91
C GLN A 80 14.53 -30.35 0.46
N ILE A 81 13.86 -29.67 1.40
CA ILE A 81 12.59 -28.99 1.16
C ILE A 81 12.84 -27.78 0.27
N ASP A 82 12.15 -27.72 -0.86
CA ASP A 82 12.01 -26.50 -1.62
C ASP A 82 11.03 -25.57 -0.90
N THR A 83 11.58 -24.59 -0.16
CA THR A 83 10.75 -23.61 0.57
C THR A 83 10.15 -22.54 -0.33
N GLY A 84 10.43 -22.57 -1.64
CA GLY A 84 9.86 -21.68 -2.65
C GLY A 84 8.43 -22.06 -3.08
N ILE A 85 7.86 -23.15 -2.54
CA ILE A 85 6.49 -23.55 -2.86
C ILE A 85 5.49 -22.56 -2.30
N VAL A 86 4.73 -21.95 -3.21
CA VAL A 86 3.81 -20.86 -2.90
C VAL A 86 2.39 -21.35 -2.66
N GLY A 87 1.76 -20.85 -1.59
CA GLY A 87 0.32 -21.02 -1.38
C GLY A 87 -0.52 -20.24 -2.40
N LYS A 88 -1.86 -20.32 -2.31
CA LYS A 88 -2.79 -19.61 -3.23
C LYS A 88 -2.56 -18.09 -3.33
N SER A 89 -1.96 -17.47 -2.32
CA SER A 89 -1.61 -16.05 -2.29
C SER A 89 -0.23 -15.74 -2.90
N GLY A 90 0.51 -16.73 -3.39
CA GLY A 90 1.89 -16.57 -3.83
C GLY A 90 2.90 -16.48 -2.69
N LYS A 91 2.51 -16.75 -1.44
CA LYS A 91 3.43 -16.70 -0.28
C LYS A 91 4.19 -18.01 -0.13
N ASP A 92 5.50 -17.90 0.01
CA ASP A 92 6.42 -19.00 0.35
C ASP A 92 6.61 -19.14 1.88
N SER A 93 7.40 -20.12 2.33
CA SER A 93 7.64 -20.34 3.76
C SER A 93 8.40 -19.20 4.43
N LEU A 94 9.31 -18.52 3.71
CA LEU A 94 10.05 -17.36 4.24
C LEU A 94 9.09 -16.20 4.55
N MET A 95 8.16 -15.91 3.66
CA MET A 95 7.15 -14.87 3.84
C MET A 95 6.21 -15.18 5.00
N ILE A 96 5.83 -16.44 5.19
CA ILE A 96 5.01 -16.87 6.35
C ILE A 96 5.80 -16.67 7.65
N ALA A 97 7.09 -17.01 7.65
CA ALA A 97 7.96 -16.79 8.82
C ALA A 97 8.18 -15.31 9.14
N VAL A 98 8.36 -14.48 8.10
CA VAL A 98 8.42 -13.02 8.24
C VAL A 98 7.12 -12.47 8.79
N GLU A 99 5.96 -12.94 8.32
CA GLU A 99 4.67 -12.53 8.84
C GLU A 99 4.49 -12.91 10.32
N ALA A 100 4.93 -14.12 10.71
CA ALA A 100 4.92 -14.59 12.10
C ALA A 100 5.88 -13.81 13.02
N GLY A 101 6.95 -13.22 12.46
CA GLY A 101 7.85 -12.35 13.21
C GLY A 101 8.96 -13.07 13.97
N ASN A 102 9.24 -14.36 13.69
CA ASN A 102 10.30 -15.11 14.35
C ASN A 102 11.61 -15.09 13.53
N ARG A 103 12.58 -14.31 14.00
CA ARG A 103 13.90 -14.16 13.37
C ARG A 103 14.72 -15.47 13.33
N GLU A 104 14.57 -16.36 14.30
CA GLU A 104 15.28 -17.63 14.33
C GLU A 104 14.79 -18.54 13.20
N ILE A 105 13.47 -18.68 13.05
CA ILE A 105 12.86 -19.43 11.95
C ILE A 105 13.26 -18.85 10.59
N ILE A 106 13.25 -17.52 10.45
CA ILE A 106 13.71 -16.86 9.22
C ILE A 106 15.18 -17.20 8.91
N SER A 107 16.03 -17.23 9.94
CA SER A 107 17.45 -17.57 9.77
C SER A 107 17.62 -19.03 9.33
N LEU A 108 16.88 -19.96 9.94
CA LEU A 108 16.88 -21.37 9.55
C LEU A 108 16.44 -21.56 8.10
N ILE A 109 15.36 -20.90 7.67
CA ILE A 109 14.84 -21.00 6.30
C ILE A 109 15.86 -20.45 5.29
N LEU A 110 16.47 -19.30 5.56
CA LEU A 110 17.47 -18.70 4.66
C LEU A 110 18.76 -19.53 4.57
N GLU A 111 19.15 -20.23 5.64
CA GLU A 111 20.39 -21.02 5.68
C GLU A 111 20.22 -22.45 5.16
N LYS A 112 19.02 -23.03 5.26
CA LYS A 112 18.75 -24.44 4.93
C LYS A 112 17.73 -24.67 3.83
N GLY A 113 16.76 -23.75 3.65
CA GLY A 113 15.57 -23.96 2.82
C GLY A 113 15.68 -23.56 1.35
N LYS A 114 16.82 -23.06 0.88
CA LYS A 114 16.98 -22.47 -0.48
C LYS A 114 15.95 -21.37 -0.81
N ALA A 115 15.44 -20.65 0.20
CA ALA A 115 14.48 -19.57 0.00
C ALA A 115 15.11 -18.38 -0.75
N ASP A 116 14.40 -17.83 -1.73
CA ASP A 116 14.76 -16.56 -2.36
C ASP A 116 14.29 -15.40 -1.45
N ILE A 117 15.26 -14.61 -0.97
CA ILE A 117 14.99 -13.46 -0.10
C ILE A 117 14.17 -12.35 -0.80
N ASN A 118 14.12 -12.38 -2.13
CA ASN A 118 13.43 -11.41 -2.99
C ASN A 118 12.22 -12.03 -3.73
N ALA A 119 11.78 -13.23 -3.34
CA ALA A 119 10.57 -13.84 -3.88
C ALA A 119 9.37 -12.88 -3.82
N LYS A 120 8.44 -12.99 -4.77
CA LYS A 120 7.27 -12.09 -4.86
C LYS A 120 5.97 -12.88 -4.83
N THR A 121 5.00 -12.36 -4.06
CA THR A 121 3.62 -12.87 -4.09
C THR A 121 2.93 -12.52 -5.41
N VAL A 122 1.69 -12.99 -5.59
CA VAL A 122 0.85 -12.66 -6.76
C VAL A 122 0.58 -11.16 -6.92
N ILE A 123 0.67 -10.38 -5.84
CA ILE A 123 0.54 -8.91 -5.85
C ILE A 123 1.89 -8.18 -5.81
N GLY A 124 3.00 -8.91 -5.86
CA GLY A 124 4.35 -8.35 -5.86
C GLY A 124 4.90 -7.99 -4.47
N GLU A 125 4.29 -8.46 -3.37
CA GLU A 125 4.88 -8.27 -2.04
C GLU A 125 6.12 -9.17 -1.88
N THR A 126 7.26 -8.59 -1.48
CA THR A 126 8.48 -9.30 -1.07
C THR A 126 8.49 -9.57 0.43
N PRO A 127 9.38 -10.45 0.96
CA PRO A 127 9.56 -10.61 2.40
C PRO A 127 9.83 -9.28 3.12
N LEU A 128 10.63 -8.38 2.52
CA LEU A 128 10.89 -7.06 3.11
C LEU A 128 9.62 -6.18 3.18
N ILE A 129 8.78 -6.20 2.15
CA ILE A 129 7.49 -5.49 2.15
C ILE A 129 6.55 -6.05 3.22
N ILE A 130 6.51 -7.37 3.41
CA ILE A 130 5.70 -8.02 4.46
C ILE A 130 6.20 -7.61 5.86
N ALA A 131 7.53 -7.61 6.09
CA ALA A 131 8.11 -7.14 7.34
C ALA A 131 7.73 -5.68 7.62
N ALA A 132 7.76 -4.84 6.58
CA ALA A 132 7.37 -3.44 6.67
C ALA A 132 5.89 -3.25 7.02
N LYS A 133 5.00 -4.01 6.39
CA LYS A 133 3.56 -4.02 6.66
C LYS A 133 3.25 -4.44 8.10
N LYS A 134 3.95 -5.46 8.61
CA LYS A 134 3.76 -6.01 9.96
C LYS A 134 4.41 -5.18 11.05
N GLY A 135 5.38 -4.33 10.71
CA GLY A 135 6.08 -3.48 11.67
C GLY A 135 7.31 -4.12 12.30
N HIS A 136 7.83 -5.19 11.70
CA HIS A 136 8.95 -5.96 12.25
C HIS A 136 10.29 -5.32 11.88
N ALA A 137 10.66 -4.25 12.58
CA ALA A 137 11.84 -3.44 12.28
C ALA A 137 13.14 -4.25 12.30
N ASP A 138 13.31 -5.15 13.27
CA ASP A 138 14.53 -5.96 13.41
C ASP A 138 14.64 -7.01 12.29
N ILE A 139 13.50 -7.53 11.82
CA ILE A 139 13.44 -8.44 10.67
C ILE A 139 13.72 -7.67 9.38
N ALA A 140 13.15 -6.49 9.19
CA ALA A 140 13.43 -5.65 8.02
C ALA A 140 14.94 -5.35 7.92
N ALA A 141 15.57 -4.93 9.03
CA ALA A 141 17.02 -4.70 9.09
C ALA A 141 17.82 -5.98 8.78
N PHE A 142 17.39 -7.13 9.30
CA PHE A 142 18.03 -8.41 9.04
C PHE A 142 17.94 -8.81 7.56
N LEU A 143 16.77 -8.67 6.93
CA LEU A 143 16.56 -8.97 5.52
C LEU A 143 17.41 -8.07 4.62
N ILE A 144 17.47 -6.76 4.89
CA ILE A 144 18.34 -5.82 4.16
C ILE A 144 19.81 -6.26 4.25
N LYS A 145 20.29 -6.59 5.45
CA LYS A 145 21.67 -7.08 5.66
C LYS A 145 21.96 -8.38 4.90
N ARG A 146 20.94 -9.22 4.68
CA ARG A 146 21.04 -10.48 3.93
C ARG A 146 20.83 -10.30 2.41
N GLY A 147 20.72 -9.06 1.92
CA GLY A 147 20.65 -8.77 0.49
C GLY A 147 19.23 -8.63 -0.08
N ALA A 148 18.22 -8.40 0.76
CA ALA A 148 16.90 -8.04 0.28
C ALA A 148 16.95 -6.72 -0.51
N ASN A 149 16.33 -6.69 -1.69
CA ASN A 149 16.27 -5.50 -2.51
C ASN A 149 15.30 -4.48 -1.89
N ILE A 150 15.85 -3.37 -1.42
CA ILE A 150 15.12 -2.33 -0.71
C ILE A 150 14.19 -1.51 -1.62
N HIS A 151 14.42 -1.55 -2.93
CA HIS A 151 13.66 -0.78 -3.93
C HIS A 151 12.65 -1.64 -4.70
N ASP A 152 12.46 -2.91 -4.32
CA ASP A 152 11.41 -3.71 -4.93
C ASP A 152 10.02 -3.13 -4.66
N GLN A 153 9.19 -3.17 -5.69
CA GLN A 153 7.83 -2.66 -5.65
C GLN A 153 6.81 -3.77 -5.88
N THR A 154 5.64 -3.60 -5.25
CA THR A 154 4.43 -4.36 -5.57
C THR A 154 3.91 -4.03 -6.96
N ASN A 155 2.92 -4.79 -7.44
CA ASN A 155 2.27 -4.52 -8.73
C ASN A 155 1.58 -3.13 -8.79
N ALA A 156 1.30 -2.51 -7.64
CA ALA A 156 0.77 -1.15 -7.55
C ALA A 156 1.88 -0.06 -7.54
N GLY A 157 3.15 -0.44 -7.60
CA GLY A 157 4.29 0.47 -7.54
C GLY A 157 4.74 0.82 -6.11
N TRP A 158 4.30 0.08 -5.10
CA TRP A 158 4.59 0.43 -3.71
C TRP A 158 5.82 -0.32 -3.21
N ASP A 159 6.79 0.41 -2.69
CA ASP A 159 7.96 -0.15 -2.02
C ASP A 159 7.74 -0.38 -0.51
N ALA A 160 8.73 -0.94 0.16
CA ALA A 160 8.68 -1.19 1.60
C ALA A 160 8.56 0.09 2.44
N LEU A 161 9.13 1.22 1.98
CA LEU A 161 9.11 2.49 2.70
C LEU A 161 7.72 3.13 2.66
N MET A 162 7.05 3.09 1.50
CA MET A 162 5.66 3.52 1.32
C MET A 162 4.69 2.71 2.18
N ILE A 163 4.86 1.39 2.20
CA ILE A 163 4.07 0.48 3.03
C ILE A 163 4.30 0.79 4.52
N ALA A 164 5.55 0.93 4.97
CA ALA A 164 5.87 1.29 6.35
C ALA A 164 5.27 2.64 6.75
N GLY A 165 5.32 3.64 5.86
CA GLY A 165 4.69 4.95 6.03
C GLY A 165 3.17 4.83 6.20
N ARG A 166 2.50 4.14 5.27
CA ARG A 166 1.04 3.95 5.28
C ARG A 166 0.52 3.25 6.54
N TYR A 167 1.27 2.31 7.09
CA TYR A 167 0.89 1.57 8.30
C TYR A 167 1.51 2.14 9.58
N GLY A 168 2.18 3.29 9.49
CA GLY A 168 2.67 4.05 10.65
C GLY A 168 3.83 3.38 11.38
N LYS A 169 4.60 2.52 10.69
CA LYS A 169 5.67 1.72 11.29
C LYS A 169 6.98 2.53 11.37
N ALA A 170 7.00 3.55 12.24
CA ALA A 170 8.12 4.50 12.36
C ALA A 170 9.50 3.82 12.54
N ARG A 171 9.59 2.77 13.37
CA ARG A 171 10.85 2.01 13.53
C ARG A 171 11.28 1.30 12.26
N VAL A 172 10.34 0.79 11.45
CA VAL A 172 10.68 0.18 10.14
C VAL A 172 11.14 1.27 9.17
N VAL A 173 10.45 2.41 9.12
CA VAL A 173 10.84 3.58 8.30
C VAL A 173 12.30 3.93 8.57
N GLU A 174 12.70 4.05 9.85
CA GLU A 174 14.08 4.34 10.23
C GLU A 174 15.07 3.28 9.73
N LYS A 175 14.73 1.98 9.88
CA LYS A 175 15.59 0.90 9.38
C LYS A 175 15.73 0.91 7.87
N LEU A 176 14.65 1.12 7.13
CA LEU A 176 14.66 1.20 5.67
C LEU A 176 15.52 2.38 5.19
N LEU A 177 15.33 3.58 5.74
CA LEU A 177 16.13 4.76 5.39
C LEU A 177 17.61 4.54 5.71
N SER A 178 17.93 4.00 6.89
CA SER A 178 19.32 3.65 7.25
C SER A 178 19.93 2.56 6.35
N GLY A 179 19.08 1.73 5.74
CA GLY A 179 19.45 0.69 4.79
C GLY A 179 19.55 1.18 3.34
N GLY A 180 19.37 2.48 3.07
CA GLY A 180 19.50 3.07 1.74
C GLY A 180 18.18 3.23 0.97
N ALA A 181 17.01 3.08 1.61
CA ALA A 181 15.74 3.40 0.98
C ALA A 181 15.70 4.88 0.58
N LYS A 182 15.17 5.16 -0.60
CA LYS A 182 15.07 6.52 -1.14
C LYS A 182 13.71 7.11 -0.78
N ALA A 183 13.70 8.20 0.00
CA ALA A 183 12.47 8.85 0.43
C ALA A 183 11.65 9.49 -0.72
N LYS A 184 12.27 9.69 -1.89
CA LYS A 184 11.68 10.34 -3.07
C LYS A 184 10.97 9.40 -4.04
N GLU A 185 11.08 8.08 -3.85
CA GLU A 185 10.39 7.13 -4.74
C GLU A 185 8.88 7.32 -4.62
N THR A 186 8.17 7.05 -5.71
CA THR A 186 6.72 7.25 -5.79
C THR A 186 6.01 6.02 -6.32
N ASP A 187 4.78 5.80 -5.87
CA ASP A 187 3.88 4.82 -6.48
C ASP A 187 3.39 5.27 -7.86
N LYS A 188 2.50 4.47 -8.47
CA LYS A 188 1.92 4.77 -9.79
C LYS A 188 1.12 6.08 -9.83
N GLU A 189 0.64 6.59 -8.70
CA GLU A 189 -0.10 7.84 -8.59
C GLU A 189 0.81 9.04 -8.21
N GLY A 190 2.12 8.81 -8.11
CA GLY A 190 3.08 9.83 -7.69
C GLY A 190 3.14 10.03 -6.19
N ASN A 191 2.55 9.13 -5.37
CA ASN A 191 2.59 9.27 -3.92
C ASN A 191 3.91 8.80 -3.34
N THR A 192 4.54 9.64 -2.51
CA THR A 192 5.70 9.26 -1.70
C THR A 192 5.28 8.54 -0.42
N ALA A 193 6.25 7.96 0.30
CA ALA A 193 6.01 7.40 1.64
C ALA A 193 5.47 8.44 2.64
N LEU A 194 5.89 9.71 2.51
CA LEU A 194 5.42 10.81 3.36
C LEU A 194 3.93 11.08 3.14
N MET A 195 3.49 11.08 1.89
CA MET A 195 2.08 11.24 1.52
C MET A 195 1.22 10.09 2.04
N HIS A 196 1.68 8.85 1.95
CA HIS A 196 0.95 7.72 2.52
C HIS A 196 0.84 7.77 4.05
N ALA A 197 1.90 8.21 4.74
CA ALA A 197 1.87 8.40 6.19
C ALA A 197 0.92 9.53 6.60
N ALA A 198 0.91 10.63 5.84
CA ALA A 198 0.02 11.77 6.03
C ALA A 198 -1.46 11.41 5.80
N LEU A 199 -1.77 10.72 4.70
CA LEU A 199 -3.11 10.22 4.36
C LEU A 199 -3.70 9.28 5.44
N LYS A 200 -2.85 8.67 6.28
CA LYS A 200 -3.26 7.78 7.38
C LYS A 200 -3.00 8.35 8.78
N GLY A 201 -2.58 9.61 8.87
CA GLY A 201 -2.46 10.32 10.13
C GLY A 201 -1.30 9.86 11.02
N HIS A 202 -0.30 9.21 10.45
CA HIS A 202 0.79 8.58 11.20
C HIS A 202 1.96 9.53 11.49
N GLY A 203 1.74 10.47 12.42
CA GLY A 203 2.74 11.49 12.81
C GLY A 203 4.13 10.95 13.17
N GLY A 204 4.21 9.79 13.83
CA GLY A 204 5.50 9.15 14.14
C GLY A 204 6.29 8.75 12.89
N ALA A 205 5.61 8.18 11.88
CA ALA A 205 6.24 7.82 10.61
C ALA A 205 6.61 9.06 9.79
N ILE A 206 5.77 10.10 9.79
CA ILE A 206 6.07 11.41 9.19
C ILE A 206 7.37 11.98 9.77
N LYS A 207 7.50 12.00 11.10
CA LYS A 207 8.72 12.48 11.77
C LYS A 207 9.97 11.71 11.31
N SER A 208 9.90 10.38 11.25
CA SER A 208 11.03 9.55 10.80
C SER A 208 11.34 9.75 9.32
N LEU A 209 10.34 9.92 8.45
CA LEU A 209 10.51 10.19 7.01
C LEU A 209 11.16 11.54 6.76
N VAL A 210 10.69 12.61 7.40
CA VAL A 210 11.28 13.96 7.29
C VAL A 210 12.72 13.96 7.77
N LYS A 211 13.00 13.33 8.93
CA LYS A 211 14.38 13.15 9.42
C LYS A 211 15.26 12.37 8.43
N GLY A 212 14.65 11.47 7.67
CA GLY A 212 15.27 10.71 6.57
C GLY A 212 15.45 11.46 5.26
N GLY A 213 15.16 12.77 5.22
CA GLY A 213 15.31 13.59 4.02
C GLY A 213 14.15 13.50 3.04
N ALA A 214 12.94 13.12 3.48
CA ALA A 214 11.75 13.23 2.65
C ALA A 214 11.45 14.71 2.33
N GLU A 215 11.18 15.02 1.06
CA GLU A 215 10.74 16.33 0.62
C GLU A 215 9.31 16.58 1.11
N VAL A 216 9.13 17.62 1.92
CA VAL A 216 7.87 17.87 2.64
C VAL A 216 6.74 18.32 1.71
N ASP A 217 7.08 19.17 0.73
CA ASP A 217 6.13 19.79 -0.20
C ASP A 217 6.16 19.14 -1.60
N ALA A 218 6.69 17.91 -1.73
CA ALA A 218 6.57 17.14 -2.95
C ALA A 218 5.09 17.00 -3.36
N ARG A 219 4.83 16.95 -4.67
CA ARG A 219 3.49 16.87 -5.26
C ARG A 219 3.28 15.56 -6.01
N ASN A 220 2.13 14.92 -5.81
CA ASN A 220 1.75 13.74 -6.57
C ASN A 220 1.10 14.13 -7.92
N LYS A 221 0.61 13.14 -8.70
CA LYS A 221 -0.01 13.41 -10.01
C LYS A 221 -1.32 14.19 -9.95
N LEU A 222 -1.96 14.25 -8.79
CA LEU A 222 -3.16 15.04 -8.52
C LEU A 222 -2.83 16.39 -7.89
N ASP A 223 -1.55 16.77 -7.88
CA ASP A 223 -1.05 18.01 -7.32
C ASP A 223 -1.26 18.16 -5.80
N ASN A 224 -1.38 17.03 -5.09
CA ASN A 224 -1.51 17.01 -3.64
C ASN A 224 -0.14 16.88 -2.97
N THR A 225 0.08 17.64 -1.90
CA THR A 225 1.19 17.46 -0.96
C THR A 225 0.76 16.62 0.24
N ALA A 226 1.74 16.19 1.07
CA ALA A 226 1.44 15.50 2.31
C ALA A 226 0.55 16.32 3.26
N LEU A 227 0.74 17.65 3.32
CA LEU A 227 -0.09 18.53 4.16
C LEU A 227 -1.54 18.55 3.69
N ILE A 228 -1.77 18.72 2.38
CA ILE A 228 -3.13 18.69 1.80
C ILE A 228 -3.84 17.38 2.13
N LEU A 229 -3.18 16.24 1.95
CA LEU A 229 -3.76 14.93 2.25
C LEU A 229 -4.08 14.75 3.74
N ALA A 230 -3.21 15.20 4.65
CA ALA A 230 -3.47 15.11 6.09
C ALA A 230 -4.63 16.00 6.54
N VAL A 231 -4.75 17.19 5.95
CA VAL A 231 -5.81 18.15 6.24
C VAL A 231 -7.16 17.66 5.72
N ASP A 232 -7.23 17.21 4.45
CA ASP A 232 -8.46 16.68 3.86
C ASP A 232 -9.03 15.50 4.69
N GLN A 233 -8.14 14.64 5.20
CA GLN A 233 -8.51 13.48 6.02
C GLN A 233 -8.73 13.78 7.52
N GLY A 234 -8.57 15.03 7.98
CA GLY A 234 -8.84 15.40 9.37
C GLY A 234 -7.78 14.91 10.38
N HIS A 235 -6.55 14.66 9.92
CA HIS A 235 -5.50 14.08 10.77
C HIS A 235 -4.64 15.12 11.50
N TYR A 236 -5.20 15.71 12.58
CA TYR A 236 -4.55 16.78 13.37
C TYR A 236 -3.06 16.52 13.68
N ARG A 237 -2.72 15.34 14.23
CA ARG A 237 -1.33 15.02 14.59
C ARG A 237 -0.38 14.99 13.40
N ALA A 238 -0.87 14.58 12.22
CA ALA A 238 -0.07 14.60 11.00
C ALA A 238 0.12 16.04 10.51
N VAL A 239 -0.94 16.86 10.53
CA VAL A 239 -0.86 18.29 10.19
C VAL A 239 0.14 19.02 11.07
N ASP A 240 0.02 18.91 12.40
CA ASP A 240 0.96 19.53 13.34
C ASP A 240 2.41 19.06 13.11
N THR A 241 2.62 17.77 12.86
CA THR A 241 3.96 17.24 12.58
C THR A 241 4.53 17.79 11.26
N LEU A 242 3.72 17.90 10.21
CA LEU A 242 4.14 18.42 8.91
C LEU A 242 4.44 19.92 8.97
N LEU A 243 3.61 20.71 9.66
CA LEU A 243 3.87 22.14 9.87
C LEU A 243 5.16 22.36 10.68
N LYS A 244 5.40 21.56 11.73
CA LYS A 244 6.68 21.56 12.48
C LYS A 244 7.88 21.16 11.62
N ALA A 245 7.65 20.36 10.58
CA ALA A 245 8.65 19.96 9.60
C ALA A 245 8.86 21.00 8.48
N GLY A 246 8.17 22.14 8.53
CA GLY A 246 8.33 23.23 7.57
C GLY A 246 7.46 23.09 6.32
N ALA A 247 6.39 22.29 6.35
CA ALA A 247 5.42 22.26 5.26
C ALA A 247 4.85 23.68 5.02
N ASN A 248 4.74 24.08 3.75
CA ASN A 248 4.18 25.38 3.42
C ASN A 248 2.69 25.45 3.82
N ILE A 249 2.37 26.25 4.84
CA ILE A 249 1.01 26.42 5.36
C ILE A 249 0.06 27.07 4.34
N GLU A 250 0.59 27.77 3.34
CA GLU A 250 -0.15 28.41 2.23
C GLU A 250 -0.13 27.58 0.94
N ILE A 251 0.25 26.30 1.03
CA ILE A 251 0.31 25.41 -0.13
C ILE A 251 -1.06 25.29 -0.79
N ARG A 252 -1.12 25.40 -2.11
CA ARG A 252 -2.39 25.32 -2.86
C ARG A 252 -2.55 23.95 -3.50
N ASP A 253 -3.76 23.39 -3.40
CA ASP A 253 -4.14 22.25 -4.20
C ASP A 253 -4.44 22.65 -5.66
N ARG A 254 -4.87 21.69 -6.47
CA ARG A 254 -5.19 21.88 -7.90
C ARG A 254 -6.36 22.83 -8.20
N PHE A 255 -7.11 23.26 -7.19
CA PHE A 255 -8.21 24.22 -7.30
C PHE A 255 -7.84 25.57 -6.66
N GLY A 256 -6.57 25.72 -6.24
CA GLY A 256 -6.10 26.88 -5.53
C GLY A 256 -6.47 26.89 -4.04
N ALA A 257 -7.13 25.87 -3.50
CA ALA A 257 -7.53 25.87 -2.10
C ALA A 257 -6.31 25.71 -1.18
N THR A 258 -6.22 26.54 -0.15
CA THR A 258 -5.21 26.44 0.91
C THR A 258 -5.63 25.39 1.95
N PRO A 259 -4.72 24.92 2.82
CA PRO A 259 -5.07 24.00 3.90
C PRO A 259 -6.19 24.54 4.80
N LEU A 260 -6.24 25.86 5.02
CA LEU A 260 -7.28 26.50 5.83
C LEU A 260 -8.67 26.40 5.17
N ILE A 261 -8.74 26.62 3.85
CA ILE A 261 -10.00 26.47 3.09
C ILE A 261 -10.46 25.01 3.15
N ILE A 262 -9.54 24.07 2.92
CA ILE A 262 -9.85 22.63 2.95
C ILE A 262 -10.33 22.19 4.34
N SER A 263 -9.68 22.62 5.43
CA SER A 263 -10.10 22.25 6.78
C SER A 263 -11.47 22.81 7.14
N ALA A 264 -11.79 24.03 6.70
CA ALA A 264 -13.11 24.63 6.90
C ALA A 264 -14.20 23.89 6.10
N ALA A 265 -13.98 23.65 4.80
CA ALA A 265 -14.90 22.93 3.93
C ALA A 265 -15.17 21.49 4.42
N ARG A 266 -14.17 20.86 5.06
CA ARG A 266 -14.29 19.52 5.66
C ARG A 266 -14.76 19.53 7.13
N ARG A 267 -15.00 20.70 7.72
CA ARG A 267 -15.47 20.89 9.10
C ARG A 267 -14.50 20.36 10.16
N HIS A 268 -13.19 20.45 9.89
CA HIS A 268 -12.13 19.99 10.80
C HIS A 268 -11.69 21.13 11.74
N SER A 269 -12.55 21.55 12.68
CA SER A 269 -12.33 22.74 13.52
C SER A 269 -10.98 22.76 14.22
N SER A 270 -10.55 21.64 14.82
CA SER A 270 -9.23 21.56 15.48
C SER A 270 -8.05 21.80 14.53
N ILE A 271 -8.17 21.42 13.26
CA ILE A 271 -7.14 21.69 12.25
C ILE A 271 -7.22 23.14 11.80
N THR A 272 -8.41 23.69 11.60
CA THR A 272 -8.60 25.11 11.29
C THR A 272 -7.96 25.98 12.38
N SER A 273 -8.25 25.72 13.66
CA SER A 273 -7.64 26.43 14.79
C SER A 273 -6.12 26.32 14.75
N LEU A 274 -5.57 25.12 14.57
CA LEU A 274 -4.13 24.91 14.47
C LEU A 274 -3.50 25.72 13.31
N LEU A 275 -4.13 25.74 12.15
CA LEU A 275 -3.63 26.47 10.99
C LEU A 275 -3.62 27.99 11.26
N LEU A 276 -4.69 28.52 11.85
CA LEU A 276 -4.78 29.93 12.23
C LEU A 276 -3.74 30.30 13.30
N GLU A 277 -3.57 29.47 14.34
CA GLU A 277 -2.52 29.63 15.36
C GLU A 277 -1.10 29.62 14.76
N LYS A 278 -0.91 28.88 13.67
CA LYS A 278 0.37 28.81 12.93
C LYS A 278 0.52 29.92 11.87
N GLY A 279 -0.42 30.86 11.80
CA GLY A 279 -0.34 32.04 10.94
C GLY A 279 -0.85 31.83 9.52
N ALA A 280 -1.74 30.87 9.29
CA ALA A 280 -2.44 30.76 8.02
C ALA A 280 -3.21 32.04 7.70
N LYS A 281 -3.18 32.48 6.45
CA LYS A 281 -3.89 33.69 6.00
C LYS A 281 -5.39 33.44 6.00
N VAL A 282 -6.08 34.00 7.01
CA VAL A 282 -7.51 33.81 7.22
C VAL A 282 -8.38 34.16 6.00
N ASN A 283 -7.96 35.17 5.24
CA ASN A 283 -8.65 35.64 4.03
C ASN A 283 -8.01 35.13 2.73
N ALA A 284 -7.24 34.04 2.76
CA ALA A 284 -6.84 33.37 1.53
C ALA A 284 -8.10 32.87 0.78
N TYR A 285 -8.02 32.88 -0.55
CA TYR A 285 -9.09 32.45 -1.44
C TYR A 285 -8.58 31.48 -2.50
N ASP A 286 -9.44 30.58 -2.97
CA ASP A 286 -9.18 29.62 -4.05
C ASP A 286 -9.36 30.23 -5.45
N GLU A 287 -9.30 29.43 -6.52
CA GLU A 287 -9.49 29.93 -7.89
C GLU A 287 -10.92 30.44 -8.18
N ASN A 288 -11.92 30.02 -7.40
CA ASN A 288 -13.29 30.49 -7.50
C ASN A 288 -13.57 31.72 -6.62
N GLY A 289 -12.59 32.14 -5.82
CA GLY A 289 -12.73 33.25 -4.87
C GLY A 289 -13.34 32.84 -3.52
N HIS A 290 -13.48 31.54 -3.24
CA HIS A 290 -13.99 31.06 -1.95
C HIS A 290 -12.90 31.18 -0.88
N THR A 291 -13.26 31.79 0.26
CA THR A 291 -12.45 31.79 1.48
C THR A 291 -12.88 30.65 2.41
N ALA A 292 -12.09 30.40 3.46
CA ALA A 292 -12.49 29.45 4.50
C ALA A 292 -13.83 29.82 5.15
N LEU A 293 -14.11 31.12 5.31
CA LEU A 293 -15.38 31.61 5.86
C LEU A 293 -16.54 31.34 4.90
N ALA A 294 -16.34 31.57 3.59
CA ALA A 294 -17.35 31.28 2.58
C ALA A 294 -17.74 29.78 2.59
N GLU A 295 -16.77 28.89 2.69
CA GLU A 295 -17.01 27.44 2.78
C GLU A 295 -17.74 27.06 4.09
N ALA A 296 -17.33 27.63 5.23
CA ALA A 296 -18.00 27.40 6.52
C ALA A 296 -19.48 27.87 6.49
N SER A 297 -19.73 29.07 5.95
CA SER A 297 -21.08 29.62 5.80
C SER A 297 -21.94 28.80 4.83
N ALA A 298 -21.39 28.37 3.70
CA ALA A 298 -22.10 27.52 2.73
C ALA A 298 -22.49 26.15 3.33
N ALA A 299 -21.64 25.62 4.23
CA ALA A 299 -21.93 24.39 4.96
C ALA A 299 -22.89 24.58 6.16
N GLY A 300 -23.23 25.82 6.53
CA GLY A 300 -24.01 26.13 7.73
C GLY A 300 -23.27 25.80 9.04
N ASP A 301 -21.94 25.84 9.03
CA ASP A 301 -21.11 25.56 10.21
C ASP A 301 -20.85 26.86 11.00
N GLU A 302 -21.80 27.20 11.87
CA GLU A 302 -21.76 28.42 12.69
C GLU A 302 -20.52 28.49 13.57
N ASP A 303 -20.16 27.39 14.25
CA ASP A 303 -18.98 27.33 15.11
C ASP A 303 -17.68 27.61 14.33
N MET A 304 -17.57 27.05 13.11
CA MET A 304 -16.43 27.31 12.23
C MET A 304 -16.42 28.76 11.73
N ALA A 305 -17.57 29.30 11.36
CA ALA A 305 -17.69 30.69 10.91
C ALA A 305 -17.28 31.65 12.04
N ASP A 306 -17.75 31.42 13.27
CA ASP A 306 -17.38 32.19 14.46
C ASP A 306 -15.87 32.09 14.73
N LEU A 307 -15.30 30.89 14.65
CA LEU A 307 -13.85 30.70 14.78
C LEU A 307 -13.08 31.56 13.76
N LEU A 308 -13.48 31.52 12.49
CA LEU A 308 -12.83 32.27 11.43
C LEU A 308 -12.99 33.78 11.62
N LEU A 309 -14.17 34.26 11.99
CA LEU A 309 -14.46 35.67 12.29
C LEU A 309 -13.63 36.17 13.47
N MET A 310 -13.52 35.38 14.55
CA MET A 310 -12.66 35.69 15.70
C MET A 310 -11.18 35.84 15.30
N HIS A 311 -10.74 35.13 14.26
CA HIS A 311 -9.39 35.23 13.71
C HIS A 311 -9.26 36.24 12.56
N GLY A 312 -10.25 37.12 12.37
CA GLY A 312 -10.19 38.25 11.43
C GLY A 312 -10.59 37.89 10.01
N ALA A 313 -11.38 36.83 9.81
CA ALA A 313 -12.02 36.59 8.52
C ALA A 313 -12.94 37.77 8.17
N ASP A 314 -12.81 38.26 6.95
CA ASP A 314 -13.63 39.33 6.42
C ASP A 314 -14.86 38.71 5.71
N PRO A 315 -16.09 38.90 6.24
CA PRO A 315 -17.31 38.38 5.62
C PRO A 315 -17.57 38.98 4.23
N ASP A 316 -16.97 40.12 3.93
CA ASP A 316 -17.03 40.82 2.65
C ASP A 316 -15.78 40.60 1.78
N TYR A 317 -14.93 39.63 2.11
CA TYR A 317 -13.69 39.43 1.36
C TYR A 317 -13.90 39.06 -0.12
N TRP A 318 -15.05 38.45 -0.45
CA TRP A 318 -15.47 38.19 -1.84
C TRP A 318 -15.53 39.48 -2.68
N GLN A 319 -15.73 40.64 -2.05
CA GLN A 319 -15.68 41.97 -2.65
C GLN A 319 -14.26 42.42 -3.06
N HIS A 320 -13.21 41.64 -2.76
CA HIS A 320 -11.81 41.95 -3.04
C HIS A 320 -11.18 41.01 -4.10
N GLY A 321 -11.71 39.80 -4.32
CA GLY A 321 -11.08 38.78 -5.17
C GLY A 321 -11.79 38.40 -6.48
N VAL A 322 -13.11 38.58 -6.61
CA VAL A 322 -13.85 38.12 -7.81
C VAL A 322 -13.75 39.16 -8.94
N ARG A 323 -13.30 38.76 -10.15
CA ARG A 323 -13.40 39.62 -11.34
C ARG A 323 -14.87 39.87 -11.65
N CYS A 324 -15.28 41.13 -11.67
CA CYS A 324 -16.64 41.50 -12.05
C CYS A 324 -16.89 41.26 -13.54
N SER A 325 -17.43 40.09 -13.86
CA SER A 325 -17.81 39.65 -15.21
C SER A 325 -19.21 40.12 -15.63
N LEU A 326 -19.98 40.76 -14.73
CA LEU A 326 -21.29 41.31 -15.05
C LEU A 326 -21.17 42.48 -16.04
N THR A 327 -21.94 42.41 -17.13
CA THR A 327 -22.12 43.53 -18.05
C THR A 327 -22.85 44.67 -17.33
N PRO A 328 -22.63 45.94 -17.73
CA PRO A 328 -23.28 47.10 -17.08
C PRO A 328 -24.81 47.00 -17.02
N ASP A 329 -25.41 46.26 -17.95
CA ASP A 329 -26.87 46.16 -18.13
C ASP A 329 -27.50 45.02 -17.33
N HIS A 330 -26.69 44.23 -16.61
CA HIS A 330 -27.20 43.12 -15.81
C HIS A 330 -28.10 43.65 -14.68
N PRO A 331 -29.32 43.10 -14.45
CA PRO A 331 -30.30 43.69 -13.52
C PRO A 331 -29.78 43.92 -12.09
N SER A 332 -28.88 43.05 -11.62
CA SER A 332 -28.26 43.19 -10.31
C SER A 332 -27.29 44.37 -10.19
N MET A 333 -26.86 45.01 -11.29
CA MET A 333 -26.03 46.22 -11.27
C MET A 333 -26.75 47.44 -10.68
N SER A 334 -28.08 47.36 -10.53
CA SER A 334 -28.88 48.38 -9.86
C SER A 334 -28.92 48.25 -8.33
N ASP A 335 -28.53 47.09 -7.76
CA ASP A 335 -28.45 46.91 -6.31
C ASP A 335 -27.16 47.58 -5.79
N LYS A 336 -27.32 48.57 -4.91
CA LYS A 336 -26.20 49.33 -4.30
C LYS A 336 -25.34 48.49 -3.37
N ARG A 337 -25.79 47.28 -3.00
CA ARG A 337 -25.00 46.30 -2.25
C ARG A 337 -24.26 45.34 -3.18
N ASN A 338 -24.49 45.37 -4.49
CA ASN A 338 -23.74 44.57 -5.46
C ASN A 338 -22.32 45.13 -5.61
N PRO A 339 -21.28 44.37 -5.26
CA PRO A 339 -19.90 44.87 -5.31
C PRO A 339 -19.39 45.12 -6.72
N CYS A 340 -19.98 44.50 -7.74
CA CYS A 340 -19.68 44.84 -9.13
C CYS A 340 -20.27 46.17 -9.55
N ALA A 341 -21.39 46.57 -8.96
CA ALA A 341 -21.93 47.92 -9.11
C ALA A 341 -21.07 48.94 -8.36
N ILE A 342 -20.69 48.66 -7.11
CA ILE A 342 -19.82 49.53 -6.30
C ILE A 342 -18.49 49.79 -7.03
N ARG A 343 -17.77 48.74 -7.44
CA ARG A 343 -16.46 48.84 -8.11
C ARG A 343 -16.48 49.54 -9.48
N LYS A 344 -17.59 49.47 -10.23
CA LYS A 344 -17.72 50.17 -11.52
C LYS A 344 -18.14 51.63 -11.38
N ASN A 345 -18.74 52.00 -10.24
CA ASN A 345 -19.13 53.38 -9.94
C ASN A 345 -18.03 54.20 -9.24
N GLU A 346 -16.99 53.55 -8.70
CA GLU A 346 -15.82 54.17 -8.05
C GLU A 346 -14.65 54.46 -9.02
N LYS A 347 -14.82 54.23 -10.33
CA LYS A 347 -13.86 54.62 -11.38
C LYS A 347 -14.41 55.75 -12.22
#